data_AF-A0A7C5XM03-F1
#
_entry.id   AF-A0A7C5XM03-F1
#
_cell.length_a   1.000
_cell.length_b   1.000
_cell.length_c   1.000
_cell.angle_alpha   90.00
_cell.angle_beta   90.00
_cell.angle_gamma   90.00
#
_symmetry.space_group_name_H-M   'P 1'
#
loop_
_entity.id
_entity.type
_entity.pdbx_description
1 polymer ?
#
loop_
_entity_poly.entity_id
_entity_poly.type
_entity_poly.pdbx_seq_one_letter_code
_entity_poly.pdbx_strand_id
1 'polypeptide(L)'
;MKIQVKHLQVIGALLFIQFYIIWTLGFINYVPQLYNYDILRASAILLAVGLLMMISKYLINIINNATTDKYFRALILIYAATTYYITYNAVIQYYQLNLDVSLDTATYMQSFASATLYHRFFSSFVAYTFFFNHASPILFLIYPLYLTYPGITTLTAIQVILTTLPTIPLYKLGQKLFNDRKYALATAIIYLAYPWTTTYLTGPFEVVVLTAPFLALTLYNLYMGNKWGYWISLTLMMMTIEFSPIIGIFLALYILAIKLDWLKTKQRITLGTETLAYSIAWLITAFLMVYYFSHGTINIFQNLWGSALAGPLIGMSNTIAKALFHLASQAKTNNTIDLQTPINATNVAITLMNNVMTGFNTKVQTVVLLMAPLLFLNLAEPQNL
;
A
#
# COMPACT_ATOMS: atom_id res chain seq x y z
N MET A 1 38.51 9.90 -5.18
CA MET A 1 37.77 9.36 -6.33
C MET A 1 36.31 9.86 -6.25
N LYS A 2 35.97 10.96 -6.96
CA LYS A 2 34.60 11.53 -6.93
C LYS A 2 33.73 10.77 -7.92
N ILE A 3 33.22 9.59 -7.55
CA ILE A 3 32.09 9.02 -8.28
C ILE A 3 30.93 10.01 -8.09
N GLN A 4 30.50 10.66 -9.18
CA GLN A 4 29.36 11.57 -9.10
C GLN A 4 28.12 10.73 -8.77
N VAL A 5 27.33 11.14 -7.77
CA VAL A 5 26.14 10.41 -7.27
C VAL A 5 25.22 9.92 -8.40
N LYS A 6 25.11 10.68 -9.50
CA LYS A 6 24.36 10.30 -10.70
C LYS A 6 24.81 8.96 -11.31
N HIS A 7 26.12 8.68 -11.35
CA HIS A 7 26.65 7.41 -11.85
C HIS A 7 26.26 6.24 -10.94
N LEU A 8 26.28 6.43 -9.62
CA LEU A 8 25.82 5.41 -8.67
C LEU A 8 24.35 5.08 -8.90
N GLN A 9 23.50 6.09 -9.16
CA GLN A 9 22.08 5.86 -9.41
C GLN A 9 21.82 5.09 -10.71
N VAL A 10 22.59 5.35 -11.78
CA VAL A 10 22.49 4.61 -13.05
C VAL A 10 22.92 3.16 -12.87
N ILE A 11 24.08 2.92 -12.23
CA ILE A 11 24.55 1.56 -11.94
C ILE A 11 23.53 0.84 -11.05
N GLY A 12 22.99 1.54 -10.04
CA GLY A 12 21.97 0.98 -9.16
C GLY A 12 20.70 0.55 -9.91
N ALA A 13 20.26 1.34 -10.89
CA ALA A 13 19.11 0.96 -11.73
C ALA A 13 19.39 -0.29 -12.58
N LEU A 14 20.60 -0.45 -13.11
CA LEU A 14 20.99 -1.67 -13.84
C LEU A 14 21.00 -2.90 -12.92
N LEU A 15 21.56 -2.76 -11.71
CA LEU A 15 21.57 -3.82 -10.70
C LEU A 15 20.17 -4.17 -10.18
N PHE A 16 19.25 -3.21 -10.18
CA PHE A 16 17.83 -3.44 -9.87
C PHE A 16 17.14 -4.23 -10.99
N ILE A 17 17.27 -3.79 -12.23
CA ILE A 17 16.56 -4.37 -13.38
C ILE A 17 17.04 -5.79 -13.70
N GLN A 18 18.34 -6.09 -13.50
CA GLN A 18 18.89 -7.40 -13.87
C GLN A 18 18.19 -8.57 -13.16
N PHE A 19 17.70 -8.39 -11.93
CA PHE A 19 16.99 -9.45 -11.22
C PHE A 19 15.75 -9.90 -11.98
N TYR A 20 14.96 -8.94 -12.47
CA TYR A 20 13.74 -9.27 -13.20
C TYR A 20 14.05 -9.93 -14.55
N ILE A 21 15.16 -9.57 -15.19
CA ILE A 21 15.61 -10.23 -16.43
C ILE A 21 16.03 -11.68 -16.12
N ILE A 22 16.91 -11.89 -15.14
CA ILE A 22 17.39 -13.22 -14.74
C ILE A 22 16.21 -14.10 -14.30
N TRP A 23 15.37 -13.59 -13.40
CA TRP A 23 14.22 -14.32 -12.89
C TRP A 23 13.24 -14.67 -14.01
N THR A 24 12.90 -13.73 -14.90
CA THR A 24 11.94 -14.00 -16.00
C THR A 24 12.50 -15.02 -16.98
N LEU A 25 13.72 -14.84 -17.48
CA LEU A 25 14.34 -15.77 -18.46
C LEU A 25 14.52 -17.18 -17.89
N GLY A 26 14.86 -17.28 -16.60
CA GLY A 26 14.91 -18.54 -15.89
C GLY A 26 13.53 -19.17 -15.70
N PHE A 27 12.57 -18.40 -15.17
CA PHE A 27 11.24 -18.89 -14.80
C PHE A 27 10.43 -19.38 -16.02
N ILE A 28 10.54 -18.71 -17.17
CA ILE A 28 9.89 -19.14 -18.43
C ILE A 28 10.66 -20.24 -19.17
N ASN A 29 11.75 -20.76 -18.57
CA ASN A 29 12.59 -21.83 -19.12
C ASN A 29 13.30 -21.46 -20.45
N TYR A 30 13.54 -20.17 -20.71
CA TYR A 30 14.30 -19.71 -21.89
C TYR A 30 15.81 -19.85 -21.68
N VAL A 31 16.30 -19.51 -20.47
CA VAL A 31 17.67 -19.83 -20.02
C VAL A 31 17.57 -20.56 -18.67
N PRO A 32 17.31 -21.87 -18.67
CA PRO A 32 16.97 -22.63 -17.45
C PRO A 32 18.06 -22.58 -16.39
N GLN A 33 19.33 -22.43 -16.80
CA GLN A 33 20.47 -22.34 -15.90
C GLN A 33 20.40 -21.11 -14.98
N LEU A 34 19.69 -20.05 -15.37
CA LEU A 34 19.49 -18.86 -14.54
C LEU A 34 18.50 -19.10 -13.39
N TYR A 35 17.65 -20.12 -13.49
CA TYR A 35 16.68 -20.46 -12.46
C TYR A 35 17.28 -21.44 -11.44
N ASN A 36 18.24 -20.92 -10.68
CA ASN A 36 18.90 -21.63 -9.60
C ASN A 36 18.85 -20.75 -8.34
N TYR A 37 18.63 -21.36 -7.17
CA TYR A 37 18.53 -20.63 -5.90
C TYR A 37 19.71 -19.69 -5.65
N ASP A 38 20.95 -20.15 -5.87
CA ASP A 38 22.16 -19.37 -5.62
C ASP A 38 22.26 -18.18 -6.58
N ILE A 39 21.89 -18.38 -7.85
CA ILE A 39 21.88 -17.32 -8.86
C ILE A 39 20.79 -16.29 -8.55
N LEU A 40 19.58 -16.73 -8.23
CA LEU A 40 18.47 -15.85 -7.87
C LEU A 40 18.79 -15.06 -6.60
N ARG A 41 19.41 -15.70 -5.60
CA ARG A 41 19.83 -15.05 -4.37
C ARG A 41 20.97 -14.04 -4.59
N ALA A 42 22.00 -14.41 -5.36
CA ALA A 42 23.08 -13.48 -5.71
C ALA A 42 22.53 -12.27 -6.48
N SER A 43 21.64 -12.51 -7.44
CA SER A 43 20.95 -11.46 -8.21
C SER A 43 20.07 -10.58 -7.31
N ALA A 44 19.37 -11.16 -6.34
CA ALA A 44 18.58 -10.43 -5.35
C ALA A 44 19.45 -9.52 -4.45
N ILE A 45 20.62 -10.00 -4.02
CA ILE A 45 21.60 -9.20 -3.26
C ILE A 45 22.06 -8.01 -4.11
N LEU A 46 22.38 -8.23 -5.39
CA LEU A 46 22.74 -7.15 -6.31
C LEU A 46 21.60 -6.14 -6.48
N LEU A 47 20.34 -6.60 -6.57
CA LEU A 47 19.17 -5.72 -6.59
C LEU A 47 19.09 -4.86 -5.32
N ALA A 48 19.29 -5.44 -4.13
CA ALA A 48 19.25 -4.71 -2.87
C ALA A 48 20.36 -3.65 -2.79
N VAL A 49 21.58 -3.99 -3.23
CA VAL A 49 22.68 -3.02 -3.38
C VAL A 49 22.30 -1.92 -4.38
N GLY A 50 21.70 -2.30 -5.51
CA GLY A 50 21.23 -1.37 -6.53
C GLY A 50 20.22 -0.36 -6.00
N LEU A 51 19.24 -0.82 -5.19
CA LEU A 51 18.29 0.05 -4.50
C LEU A 51 18.98 1.07 -3.59
N LEU A 52 19.93 0.63 -2.75
CA LEU A 52 20.70 1.53 -1.89
C LEU A 52 21.48 2.58 -2.70
N MET A 53 22.04 2.19 -3.84
CA MET A 53 22.73 3.12 -4.75
C MET A 53 21.76 4.13 -5.38
N MET A 54 20.57 3.69 -5.80
CA MET A 54 19.53 4.56 -6.36
C MET A 54 19.08 5.63 -5.36
N ILE A 55 18.92 5.26 -4.08
CA ILE A 55 18.51 6.17 -3.01
C ILE A 55 19.68 6.88 -2.31
N SER A 56 20.92 6.68 -2.76
CA SER A 56 22.13 7.22 -2.11
C SER A 56 22.08 8.74 -1.86
N LYS A 57 21.57 9.52 -2.82
CA LYS A 57 21.37 10.97 -2.63
C LYS A 57 20.46 11.29 -1.44
N TYR A 58 19.40 10.52 -1.28
CA TYR A 58 18.46 10.67 -0.17
C TYR A 58 19.11 10.28 1.17
N LEU A 59 19.88 9.19 1.19
CA LEU A 59 20.62 8.75 2.39
C LEU A 59 21.66 9.79 2.83
N ILE A 60 22.43 10.34 1.90
CA ILE A 60 23.39 11.44 2.18
C ILE A 60 22.65 12.64 2.76
N ASN A 61 21.48 13.00 2.23
CA ASN A 61 20.68 14.08 2.77
C ASN A 61 20.16 13.80 4.20
N ILE A 62 19.77 12.57 4.51
CA ILE A 62 19.40 12.18 5.88
C ILE A 62 20.58 12.37 6.81
N ILE A 63 21.77 11.88 6.43
CA ILE A 63 22.99 11.99 7.25
C ILE A 63 23.31 13.46 7.50
N ASN A 64 23.35 14.28 6.45
CA ASN A 64 23.61 15.71 6.57
C ASN A 64 22.61 16.41 7.50
N ASN A 65 21.31 16.14 7.34
CA ASN A 65 20.28 16.70 8.22
C ASN A 65 20.45 16.25 9.69
N ALA A 66 20.85 15.01 9.93
CA ALA A 66 21.07 14.51 11.30
C ALA A 66 22.33 15.11 11.94
N THR A 67 23.32 15.51 11.16
CA THR A 67 24.49 16.23 11.68
C THR A 67 24.17 17.68 12.05
N THR A 68 23.29 18.35 11.29
CA THR A 68 23.02 19.79 11.43
C THR A 68 21.80 20.12 12.30
N ASP A 69 20.85 19.21 12.42
CA ASP A 69 19.60 19.43 13.18
C ASP A 69 19.46 18.40 14.31
N LYS A 70 19.57 18.89 15.57
CA LYS A 70 19.44 18.04 16.75
C LYS A 70 18.08 17.34 16.88
N TYR A 71 17.01 17.95 16.38
CA TYR A 71 15.66 17.36 16.44
C TYR A 71 15.51 16.26 15.39
N PHE A 72 16.03 16.50 14.18
CA PHE A 72 16.09 15.45 13.17
C PHE A 72 17.01 14.30 13.59
N ARG A 73 18.14 14.59 14.24
CA ARG A 73 19.00 13.55 14.83
C ARG A 73 18.26 12.71 15.86
N ALA A 74 17.57 13.35 16.79
CA ALA A 74 16.75 12.67 17.79
C ALA A 74 15.69 11.79 17.11
N LEU A 75 15.02 12.30 16.07
CA LEU A 75 14.07 11.53 15.28
C LEU A 75 14.68 10.27 14.68
N ILE A 76 15.85 10.36 14.03
CA ILE A 76 16.49 9.20 13.39
C ILE A 76 16.89 8.15 14.44
N LEU A 77 17.36 8.56 15.62
CA LEU A 77 17.67 7.65 16.72
C LEU A 77 16.41 6.97 17.27
N ILE A 78 15.34 7.74 17.50
CA ILE A 78 14.04 7.21 17.94
C ILE A 78 13.50 6.23 16.91
N TYR A 79 13.47 6.63 15.63
CA TYR A 79 13.04 5.79 14.53
C TYR A 79 13.82 4.47 14.50
N ALA A 80 15.16 4.51 14.51
CA ALA A 80 15.98 3.31 14.48
C ALA A 80 15.72 2.40 15.70
N ALA A 81 15.63 2.96 16.90
CA ALA A 81 15.35 2.21 18.12
C ALA A 81 13.95 1.59 18.11
N THR A 82 12.93 2.34 17.70
CA THR A 82 11.54 1.87 17.62
C THR A 82 11.37 0.82 16.53
N THR A 83 11.92 1.03 15.33
CA THR A 83 11.91 0.02 14.25
C THR A 83 12.59 -1.26 14.72
N TYR A 84 13.77 -1.19 15.35
CA TYR A 84 14.43 -2.36 15.91
C TYR A 84 13.59 -3.06 16.98
N TYR A 85 13.06 -2.31 17.95
CA TYR A 85 12.24 -2.84 19.03
C TYR A 85 10.97 -3.54 18.50
N ILE A 86 10.27 -2.91 17.56
CA ILE A 86 9.07 -3.50 16.96
C ILE A 86 9.43 -4.75 16.16
N THR A 87 10.49 -4.72 15.33
CA THR A 87 10.94 -5.92 14.60
C THR A 87 11.30 -7.04 15.56
N TYR A 88 12.05 -6.76 16.63
CA TYR A 88 12.42 -7.76 17.63
C TYR A 88 11.17 -8.38 18.27
N ASN A 89 10.22 -7.55 18.72
CA ASN A 89 8.99 -8.04 19.33
C ASN A 89 8.12 -8.82 18.34
N ALA A 90 7.97 -8.36 17.11
CA ALA A 90 7.20 -9.09 16.12
C ALA A 90 7.84 -10.45 15.80
N VAL A 91 9.17 -10.51 15.68
CA VAL A 91 9.92 -11.75 15.42
C VAL A 91 9.86 -12.72 16.61
N ILE A 92 10.00 -12.24 17.85
CA ILE A 92 10.00 -13.12 19.02
C ILE A 92 8.66 -13.82 19.21
N GLN A 93 7.55 -13.18 18.80
CA GLN A 93 6.22 -13.77 18.86
C GLN A 93 6.12 -15.04 17.99
N TYR A 94 6.81 -15.09 16.85
CA TYR A 94 6.89 -16.32 16.04
C TYR A 94 7.74 -17.39 16.71
N TYR A 95 8.89 -17.03 17.30
CA TYR A 95 9.77 -18.00 17.96
C TYR A 95 9.19 -18.54 19.27
N GLN A 96 8.36 -17.76 19.96
CA GLN A 96 7.62 -18.19 21.14
C GLN A 96 6.33 -18.93 20.80
N LEU A 97 5.97 -19.06 19.51
CA LEU A 97 4.72 -19.63 19.04
C LEU A 97 3.47 -18.90 19.59
N ASN A 98 3.61 -17.63 19.96
CA ASN A 98 2.54 -16.82 20.55
C ASN A 98 1.56 -16.26 19.52
N LEU A 99 1.90 -16.28 18.22
CA LEU A 99 1.01 -15.87 17.12
C LEU A 99 0.20 -17.03 16.54
N ASP A 100 0.20 -18.20 17.20
CA ASP A 100 -0.25 -19.47 16.64
C ASP A 100 0.40 -19.72 15.25
N VAL A 101 -0.13 -20.66 14.48
CA VAL A 101 0.27 -20.82 13.07
C VAL A 101 -0.27 -19.64 12.28
N SER A 102 0.54 -18.59 12.10
CA SER A 102 0.16 -17.43 11.27
C SER A 102 -0.06 -17.84 9.82
N LEU A 103 -1.32 -18.06 9.47
CA LEU A 103 -1.78 -18.46 8.14
C LEU A 103 -1.23 -17.53 7.05
N ASP A 104 -1.33 -16.22 7.27
CA ASP A 104 -0.91 -15.21 6.29
C ASP A 104 0.60 -15.26 6.06
N THR A 105 1.41 -15.21 7.14
CA THR A 105 2.87 -15.25 7.03
C THR A 105 3.35 -16.53 6.34
N ALA A 106 2.77 -17.68 6.72
CA ALA A 106 3.07 -18.96 6.08
C ALA A 106 2.70 -18.97 4.59
N THR A 107 1.60 -18.32 4.21
CA THR A 107 1.18 -18.17 2.82
C THR A 107 2.23 -17.43 2.01
N TYR A 108 2.73 -16.28 2.48
CA TYR A 108 3.80 -15.55 1.77
C TYR A 108 5.10 -16.34 1.68
N MET A 109 5.52 -17.00 2.76
CA MET A 109 6.73 -17.83 2.76
C MET A 109 6.64 -18.97 1.74
N GLN A 110 5.49 -19.65 1.68
CA GLN A 110 5.26 -20.71 0.70
C GLN A 110 5.17 -20.17 -0.72
N SER A 111 4.47 -19.05 -0.95
CA SER A 111 4.43 -18.38 -2.25
C SER A 111 5.82 -18.00 -2.75
N PHE A 112 6.69 -17.48 -1.89
CA PHE A 112 8.06 -17.15 -2.28
C PHE A 112 8.91 -18.41 -2.49
N ALA A 113 8.78 -19.44 -1.64
CA ALA A 113 9.46 -20.71 -1.85
C ALA A 113 9.03 -21.37 -3.17
N SER A 114 7.73 -21.34 -3.52
CA SER A 114 7.20 -21.88 -4.77
C SER A 114 7.80 -21.18 -5.99
N ALA A 115 7.91 -19.85 -5.92
CA ALA A 115 8.44 -19.00 -6.99
C ALA A 115 9.96 -19.07 -7.14
N THR A 116 10.65 -19.69 -6.19
CA THR A 116 12.12 -19.84 -6.16
C THR A 116 12.57 -21.27 -6.44
N LEU A 117 11.93 -22.26 -5.79
CA LEU A 117 12.42 -23.63 -5.73
C LEU A 117 11.59 -24.60 -6.58
N TYR A 118 10.32 -24.28 -6.84
CA TYR A 118 9.37 -25.23 -7.41
C TYR A 118 8.83 -24.83 -8.79
N HIS A 119 9.35 -23.75 -9.39
CA HIS A 119 8.84 -23.21 -10.67
C HIS A 119 7.32 -22.96 -10.67
N ARG A 120 6.78 -22.55 -9.52
CA ARG A 120 5.34 -22.27 -9.37
C ARG A 120 5.14 -20.79 -9.06
N PHE A 121 4.26 -20.15 -9.81
CA PHE A 121 4.04 -18.71 -9.73
C PHE A 121 3.30 -18.33 -8.43
N PHE A 122 4.06 -18.04 -7.37
CA PHE A 122 3.56 -17.60 -6.06
C PHE A 122 2.48 -18.50 -5.43
N SER A 123 2.58 -19.81 -5.61
CA SER A 123 1.68 -20.85 -5.11
C SER A 123 1.84 -21.13 -3.61
N SER A 124 0.77 -21.46 -2.92
CA SER A 124 0.78 -21.87 -1.52
C SER A 124 -0.24 -22.97 -1.27
N PHE A 125 -0.29 -23.49 -0.04
CA PHE A 125 -1.35 -24.38 0.42
C PHE A 125 -2.76 -23.77 0.37
N VAL A 126 -2.90 -22.43 0.35
CA VAL A 126 -4.19 -21.73 0.28
C VAL A 126 -4.71 -21.63 -1.15
N ALA A 127 -3.82 -21.40 -2.12
CA ALA A 127 -4.22 -21.21 -3.51
C ALA A 127 -3.10 -21.54 -4.51
N TYR A 128 -3.50 -21.88 -5.74
CA TYR A 128 -2.59 -22.20 -6.83
C TYR A 128 -1.60 -21.07 -7.14
N THR A 129 -2.01 -19.82 -6.95
CA THR A 129 -1.16 -18.64 -6.94
C THR A 129 -1.71 -17.62 -5.95
N PHE A 130 -0.87 -16.79 -5.34
CA PHE A 130 -1.30 -15.71 -4.46
C PHE A 130 -2.33 -14.81 -5.16
N PHE A 131 -2.15 -14.60 -6.47
CA PHE A 131 -3.04 -13.78 -7.29
C PHE A 131 -4.43 -14.36 -7.52
N PHE A 132 -4.68 -15.60 -7.08
CA PHE A 132 -6.00 -16.21 -7.08
C PHE A 132 -6.94 -15.49 -6.10
N ASN A 133 -6.43 -15.10 -4.93
CA ASN A 133 -7.21 -14.42 -3.90
C ASN A 133 -7.01 -12.90 -3.95
N HIS A 134 -5.80 -12.42 -4.24
CA HIS A 134 -5.45 -11.01 -4.04
C HIS A 134 -4.69 -10.40 -5.21
N ALA A 135 -5.04 -9.17 -5.59
CA ALA A 135 -4.23 -8.41 -6.53
C ALA A 135 -3.14 -7.64 -5.77
N SER A 136 -2.04 -8.32 -5.46
CA SER A 136 -0.88 -7.73 -4.78
C SER A 136 0.40 -7.71 -5.63
N PRO A 137 0.48 -6.94 -6.74
CA PRO A 137 1.70 -6.81 -7.53
C PRO A 137 2.93 -6.35 -6.73
N ILE A 138 2.75 -5.76 -5.54
CA ILE A 138 3.85 -5.40 -4.64
C ILE A 138 4.75 -6.59 -4.30
N LEU A 139 4.25 -7.83 -4.42
CA LEU A 139 5.05 -9.03 -4.22
C LEU A 139 6.26 -9.10 -5.15
N PHE A 140 6.20 -8.53 -6.36
CA PHE A 140 7.37 -8.46 -7.25
C PHE A 140 8.49 -7.56 -6.70
N LEU A 141 8.19 -6.62 -5.80
CA LEU A 141 9.18 -5.79 -5.11
C LEU A 141 9.66 -6.45 -3.82
N ILE A 142 8.76 -7.09 -3.07
CA ILE A 142 9.09 -7.74 -1.79
C ILE A 142 9.88 -9.03 -2.00
N TYR A 143 9.52 -9.83 -3.01
CA TYR A 143 10.12 -11.12 -3.31
C TYR A 143 11.66 -11.08 -3.46
N PRO A 144 12.26 -10.22 -4.30
CA PRO A 144 13.72 -10.13 -4.37
C PRO A 144 14.35 -9.68 -3.04
N LEU A 145 13.70 -8.79 -2.29
CA LEU A 145 14.22 -8.36 -0.99
C LEU A 145 14.23 -9.53 0.01
N TYR A 146 13.17 -10.33 0.03
CA TYR A 146 13.08 -11.55 0.83
C TYR A 146 14.19 -12.56 0.47
N LEU A 147 14.51 -12.71 -0.83
CA LEU A 147 15.53 -13.65 -1.29
C LEU A 147 16.95 -13.34 -0.80
N THR A 148 17.25 -12.10 -0.40
CA THR A 148 18.57 -11.77 0.17
C THR A 148 18.89 -12.61 1.41
N TYR A 149 17.88 -12.77 2.28
CA TYR A 149 17.94 -13.57 3.50
C TYR A 149 16.55 -14.17 3.79
N PRO A 150 16.19 -15.32 3.19
CA PRO A 150 14.85 -15.88 3.35
C PRO A 150 14.52 -16.25 4.80
N GLY A 151 13.41 -15.73 5.33
CA GLY A 151 12.90 -16.07 6.65
C GLY A 151 11.88 -15.07 7.19
N ILE A 152 11.23 -15.44 8.29
CA ILE A 152 10.24 -14.61 8.99
C ILE A 152 10.87 -13.26 9.37
N THR A 153 12.07 -13.27 9.91
CA THR A 153 12.81 -12.06 10.32
C THR A 153 12.89 -11.03 9.19
N THR A 154 13.12 -11.47 7.95
CA THR A 154 13.22 -10.56 6.80
C THR A 154 11.86 -10.02 6.38
N LEU A 155 10.81 -10.84 6.36
CA LEU A 155 9.45 -10.36 6.09
C LEU A 155 9.00 -9.33 7.13
N THR A 156 9.19 -9.65 8.41
CA THR A 156 8.89 -8.74 9.51
C THR A 156 9.70 -7.45 9.41
N ALA A 157 11.01 -7.54 9.14
CA ALA A 157 11.85 -6.35 8.96
C ALA A 157 11.36 -5.48 7.80
N ILE A 158 11.02 -6.07 6.65
CA ILE A 158 10.46 -5.35 5.50
C ILE A 158 9.16 -4.63 5.90
N GLN A 159 8.21 -5.32 6.52
CA GLN A 159 6.93 -4.73 6.95
C GLN A 159 7.12 -3.59 7.93
N VAL A 160 7.97 -3.76 8.95
CA VAL A 160 8.21 -2.74 9.98
C VAL A 160 8.94 -1.53 9.38
N ILE A 161 9.98 -1.75 8.58
CA ILE A 161 10.74 -0.66 7.95
C ILE A 161 9.84 0.16 7.03
N LEU A 162 9.07 -0.48 6.15
CA LEU A 162 8.20 0.21 5.20
C LEU A 162 7.04 0.93 5.89
N THR A 163 6.45 0.33 6.93
CA THR A 163 5.36 0.93 7.69
C THR A 163 5.81 2.13 8.51
N THR A 164 7.01 2.10 9.06
CA THR A 164 7.56 3.22 9.84
C THR A 164 8.24 4.27 8.96
N LEU A 165 8.57 3.95 7.70
CA LEU A 165 9.27 4.85 6.77
C LEU A 165 8.69 6.28 6.69
N PRO A 166 7.36 6.51 6.69
CA PRO A 166 6.79 7.86 6.58
C PRO A 166 7.14 8.78 7.75
N THR A 167 7.56 8.25 8.91
CA THR A 167 8.05 9.04 10.05
C THR A 167 9.12 10.07 9.62
N ILE A 168 10.05 9.68 8.74
CA ILE A 168 11.15 10.55 8.28
C ILE A 168 10.64 11.72 7.42
N PRO A 169 9.88 11.51 6.32
CA PRO A 169 9.34 12.62 5.54
C PRO A 169 8.29 13.44 6.29
N LEU A 170 7.49 12.85 7.19
CA LEU A 170 6.51 13.61 7.96
C LEU A 170 7.15 14.66 8.89
N TYR A 171 8.38 14.45 9.34
CA TYR A 171 9.14 15.52 9.99
C TYR A 171 9.36 16.73 9.08
N LYS A 172 9.76 16.51 7.82
CA LYS A 172 9.93 17.60 6.85
C LYS A 172 8.61 18.31 6.56
N LEU A 173 7.50 17.57 6.59
CA LEU A 173 6.16 18.15 6.46
C LEU A 173 5.79 19.01 7.65
N GLY A 174 6.00 18.53 8.87
CA GLY A 174 5.80 19.35 10.06
C GLY A 174 6.70 20.60 10.06
N GLN A 175 7.95 20.50 9.57
CA GLN A 175 8.81 21.69 9.40
C GLN A 175 8.20 22.70 8.42
N LYS A 176 7.64 22.24 7.30
CA LYS A 176 7.00 23.11 6.31
C LYS A 176 5.72 23.76 6.85
N LEU A 177 4.89 23.01 7.58
CA LEU A 177 3.59 23.47 8.07
C LEU A 177 3.72 24.42 9.27
N PHE A 178 4.59 24.10 10.22
CA PHE A 178 4.67 24.82 11.49
C PHE A 178 5.85 25.78 11.60
N ASN A 179 6.81 25.71 10.66
CA ASN A 179 8.06 26.47 10.71
C ASN A 179 8.84 26.31 12.04
N ASP A 180 8.66 25.18 12.73
CA ASP A 180 9.28 24.88 14.02
C ASP A 180 9.69 23.40 14.07
N ARG A 181 10.93 23.16 14.51
CA ARG A 181 11.54 21.82 14.57
C ARG A 181 10.98 20.94 15.69
N LYS A 182 10.43 21.52 16.76
CA LYS A 182 9.76 20.80 17.84
C LYS A 182 8.41 20.26 17.36
N TYR A 183 7.61 21.10 16.71
CA TYR A 183 6.33 20.65 16.13
C TYR A 183 6.56 19.67 14.99
N ALA A 184 7.61 19.83 14.20
CA ALA A 184 8.05 18.82 13.23
C ALA A 184 8.38 17.46 13.85
N LEU A 185 9.13 17.46 14.97
CA LEU A 185 9.43 16.24 15.71
C LEU A 185 8.16 15.60 16.27
N ALA A 186 7.27 16.42 16.86
CA ALA A 186 5.99 15.96 17.38
C ALA A 186 5.14 15.31 16.28
N THR A 187 5.04 15.92 15.10
CA THR A 187 4.35 15.33 13.94
C THR A 187 4.87 13.94 13.59
N ALA A 188 6.19 13.78 13.52
CA ALA A 188 6.80 12.50 13.17
C ALA A 188 6.62 11.44 14.28
N ILE A 189 6.72 11.84 15.55
CA ILE A 189 6.51 10.95 16.71
C ILE A 189 5.04 10.52 16.79
N ILE A 190 4.09 11.43 16.56
CA ILE A 190 2.66 11.11 16.57
C ILE A 190 2.34 10.02 15.54
N TYR A 191 2.91 10.11 14.34
CA TYR A 191 2.77 9.03 13.35
C TYR A 191 3.38 7.71 13.83
N LEU A 192 4.57 7.75 14.42
CA LEU A 192 5.26 6.55 14.89
C LEU A 192 4.54 5.88 16.06
N ALA A 193 3.94 6.66 16.96
CA ALA A 193 3.18 6.20 18.13
C ALA A 193 1.70 5.95 17.82
N TYR A 194 1.26 6.20 16.58
CA TYR A 194 -0.13 6.09 16.20
C TYR A 194 -0.61 4.64 16.38
N PRO A 195 -1.74 4.36 17.07
CA PRO A 195 -2.13 2.99 17.40
C PRO A 195 -2.17 2.02 16.22
N TRP A 196 -2.49 2.49 15.02
CA TRP A 196 -2.45 1.65 13.82
C TRP A 196 -1.02 1.17 13.49
N THR A 197 0.01 2.00 13.63
CA THR A 197 1.40 1.56 13.40
C THR A 197 1.83 0.57 14.46
N THR A 198 1.39 0.69 15.71
CA THR A 198 1.81 -0.24 16.77
C THR A 198 1.03 -1.56 16.80
N THR A 199 -0.26 -1.55 16.45
CA THR A 199 -1.13 -2.73 16.53
C THR A 199 -0.88 -3.75 15.42
N TYR A 200 -0.65 -3.28 14.18
CA TYR A 200 -0.49 -4.18 13.03
C TYR A 200 0.96 -4.63 12.82
N LEU A 201 1.92 -4.01 13.51
CA LEU A 201 3.33 -4.35 13.34
C LEU A 201 3.82 -5.50 14.20
N THR A 202 3.10 -5.87 15.28
CA THR A 202 3.38 -7.06 16.08
C THR A 202 2.61 -8.29 15.62
N GLY A 203 1.79 -8.16 14.57
CA GLY A 203 0.99 -9.24 13.99
C GLY A 203 1.65 -9.94 12.79
N PRO A 204 0.89 -10.76 12.06
CA PRO A 204 1.31 -11.42 10.83
C PRO A 204 1.93 -10.48 9.78
N PHE A 205 2.77 -11.05 8.91
CA PHE A 205 3.18 -10.34 7.71
C PHE A 205 2.02 -10.30 6.72
N GLU A 206 1.62 -9.09 6.32
CA GLU A 206 0.56 -8.86 5.35
C GLU A 206 0.86 -7.63 4.49
N VAL A 207 0.77 -7.77 3.16
CA VAL A 207 1.04 -6.63 2.28
C VAL A 207 -0.02 -5.53 2.35
N VAL A 208 -1.25 -5.85 2.80
CA VAL A 208 -2.31 -4.85 2.99
C VAL A 208 -1.93 -3.79 4.02
N VAL A 209 -1.13 -4.14 5.03
CA VAL A 209 -0.63 -3.20 6.05
C VAL A 209 0.20 -2.09 5.38
N LEU A 210 0.86 -2.36 4.26
CA LEU A 210 1.65 -1.36 3.53
C LEU A 210 0.81 -0.28 2.83
N THR A 211 -0.52 -0.41 2.79
CA THR A 211 -1.40 0.57 2.14
C THR A 211 -1.33 1.93 2.84
N ALA A 212 -1.47 1.97 4.16
CA ALA A 212 -1.48 3.22 4.92
C ALA A 212 -0.14 3.99 4.89
N PRO A 213 1.05 3.36 5.04
CA PRO A 213 2.31 4.11 4.92
C PRO A 213 2.53 4.65 3.52
N PHE A 214 2.17 3.92 2.45
CA PHE A 214 2.26 4.46 1.10
C PHE A 214 1.23 5.57 0.83
N LEU A 215 0.04 5.52 1.44
CA LEU A 215 -0.89 6.66 1.45
C LEU A 215 -0.27 7.88 2.16
N ALA A 216 0.36 7.68 3.32
CA ALA A 216 1.02 8.77 4.05
C ALA A 216 2.15 9.41 3.22
N LEU A 217 2.95 8.61 2.50
CA LEU A 217 3.94 9.13 1.54
C LEU A 217 3.29 9.86 0.37
N THR A 218 2.15 9.38 -0.12
CA THR A 218 1.40 10.03 -1.21
C THR A 218 0.91 11.40 -0.79
N LEU A 219 0.33 11.52 0.39
CA LEU A 219 -0.09 12.79 0.97
C LEU A 219 1.11 13.70 1.22
N TYR A 220 2.18 13.18 1.83
CA TYR A 220 3.42 13.93 2.00
C TYR A 220 3.91 14.55 0.69
N ASN A 221 3.99 13.75 -0.38
CA ASN A 221 4.46 14.22 -1.68
C ASN A 221 3.49 15.21 -2.34
N LEU A 222 2.17 15.02 -2.16
CA LEU A 222 1.14 15.98 -2.58
C LEU A 222 1.37 17.33 -1.87
N TYR A 223 1.47 17.33 -0.55
CA TYR A 223 1.68 18.54 0.24
C TYR A 223 3.03 19.23 -0.04
N MET A 224 4.04 18.45 -0.43
CA MET A 224 5.34 18.98 -0.84
C MET A 224 5.41 19.47 -2.29
N GLY A 225 4.38 19.21 -3.11
CA GLY A 225 4.41 19.51 -4.55
C GLY A 225 5.35 18.58 -5.35
N ASN A 226 5.75 17.44 -4.79
CA ASN A 226 6.62 16.46 -5.44
C ASN A 226 5.79 15.48 -6.29
N LYS A 227 5.50 15.87 -7.55
CA LYS A 227 4.68 15.08 -8.47
C LYS A 227 5.20 13.66 -8.71
N TRP A 228 6.51 13.49 -8.88
CA TRP A 228 7.10 12.17 -9.11
C TRP A 228 6.97 11.27 -7.87
N GLY A 229 7.28 11.81 -6.70
CA GLY A 229 7.09 11.09 -5.44
C GLY A 229 5.64 10.69 -5.23
N TYR A 230 4.69 11.60 -5.55
CA TYR A 230 3.26 11.37 -5.46
C TYR A 230 2.82 10.16 -6.28
N TRP A 231 3.16 10.12 -7.57
CA TRP A 231 2.76 9.02 -8.46
C TRP A 231 3.42 7.69 -8.06
N ILE A 232 4.69 7.72 -7.65
CA ILE A 232 5.39 6.51 -7.18
C ILE A 232 4.70 5.95 -5.93
N SER A 233 4.47 6.78 -4.91
CA SER A 233 3.85 6.30 -3.67
C SER A 233 2.38 5.91 -3.85
N LEU A 234 1.64 6.60 -4.73
CA LEU A 234 0.26 6.23 -5.07
C LEU A 234 0.22 4.86 -5.74
N THR A 235 1.14 4.62 -6.68
CA THR A 235 1.26 3.31 -7.35
C THR A 235 1.62 2.22 -6.34
N LEU A 236 2.60 2.46 -5.47
CA LEU A 236 2.98 1.52 -4.42
C LEU A 236 1.81 1.21 -3.47
N MET A 237 1.02 2.22 -3.10
CA MET A 237 -0.21 2.03 -2.32
C MET A 237 -1.20 1.13 -3.06
N MET A 238 -1.39 1.32 -4.36
CA MET A 238 -2.35 0.54 -5.14
C MET A 238 -1.87 -0.89 -5.46
N MET A 239 -0.56 -1.13 -5.42
CA MET A 239 0.04 -2.44 -5.60
C MET A 239 -0.14 -3.38 -4.40
N THR A 240 -0.62 -2.88 -3.24
CA THR A 240 -0.69 -3.69 -2.01
C THR A 240 -1.81 -4.69 -2.01
N ILE A 241 -3.02 -4.29 -2.40
CA ILE A 241 -4.23 -5.12 -2.33
C ILE A 241 -5.29 -4.60 -3.32
N GLU A 242 -6.16 -5.48 -3.79
CA GLU A 242 -7.12 -5.23 -4.88
C GLU A 242 -8.06 -4.04 -4.65
N PHE A 243 -8.42 -3.74 -3.39
CA PHE A 243 -9.35 -2.67 -3.04
C PHE A 243 -8.66 -1.35 -2.66
N SER A 244 -7.34 -1.34 -2.52
CA SER A 244 -6.58 -0.09 -2.25
C SER A 244 -6.81 1.03 -3.28
N PRO A 245 -7.09 0.78 -4.58
CA PRO A 245 -7.38 1.85 -5.54
C PRO A 245 -8.63 2.67 -5.20
N ILE A 246 -9.55 2.13 -4.40
CA ILE A 246 -10.72 2.88 -3.88
C ILE A 246 -10.24 4.10 -3.07
N ILE A 247 -9.14 3.94 -2.31
CA ILE A 247 -8.51 5.06 -1.59
C ILE A 247 -7.97 6.09 -2.57
N GLY A 248 -7.40 5.66 -3.70
CA GLY A 248 -6.95 6.55 -4.78
C GLY A 248 -8.11 7.36 -5.41
N ILE A 249 -9.27 6.74 -5.57
CA ILE A 249 -10.50 7.43 -6.03
C ILE A 249 -10.91 8.53 -5.03
N PHE A 250 -10.95 8.22 -3.73
CA PHE A 250 -11.26 9.24 -2.72
C PHE A 250 -10.18 10.33 -2.63
N LEU A 251 -8.91 9.97 -2.79
CA LEU A 251 -7.81 10.93 -2.85
C LEU A 251 -7.97 11.88 -4.05
N ALA A 252 -8.43 11.38 -5.21
CA ALA A 252 -8.73 12.21 -6.36
C ALA A 252 -9.83 13.24 -6.08
N LEU A 253 -10.93 12.81 -5.44
CA LEU A 253 -12.01 13.71 -5.02
C LEU A 253 -11.52 14.75 -4.00
N TYR A 254 -10.69 14.32 -3.05
CA TYR A 254 -10.04 15.20 -2.10
C TYR A 254 -9.18 16.25 -2.82
N ILE A 255 -8.33 15.85 -3.78
CA ILE A 255 -7.51 16.78 -4.57
C ILE A 255 -8.37 17.81 -5.31
N LEU A 256 -9.51 17.40 -5.87
CA LEU A 256 -10.44 18.32 -6.55
C LEU A 256 -11.06 19.33 -5.58
N ALA A 257 -11.30 18.94 -4.33
CA ALA A 257 -11.92 19.77 -3.30
C ALA A 257 -10.94 20.74 -2.61
N ILE A 258 -9.70 20.29 -2.32
CA ILE A 258 -8.74 21.09 -1.56
C ILE A 258 -8.19 22.30 -2.32
N LYS A 259 -7.65 23.26 -1.57
CA LYS A 259 -6.88 24.38 -2.11
C LYS A 259 -5.48 24.34 -1.50
N LEU A 260 -4.49 23.86 -2.25
CA LEU A 260 -3.09 23.95 -1.87
C LEU A 260 -2.43 25.08 -2.66
N ASP A 261 -1.60 25.90 -2.02
CA ASP A 261 -0.99 27.10 -2.62
C ASP A 261 -0.26 26.82 -3.95
N TRP A 262 0.35 25.64 -4.07
CA TRP A 262 1.08 25.24 -5.26
C TRP A 262 0.18 24.65 -6.37
N LEU A 263 -1.04 24.24 -6.05
CA LEU A 263 -2.03 23.67 -6.99
C LEU A 263 -3.00 24.74 -7.46
N LYS A 264 -2.63 25.45 -8.54
CA LYS A 264 -3.57 26.35 -9.23
C LYS A 264 -4.79 25.56 -9.73
N THR A 265 -5.94 26.22 -9.88
CA THR A 265 -7.22 25.58 -10.27
C THR A 265 -7.09 24.60 -11.43
N LYS A 266 -6.41 24.98 -12.51
CA LYS A 266 -6.18 24.09 -13.68
C LYS A 266 -5.36 22.85 -13.30
N GLN A 267 -4.27 23.03 -12.57
CA GLN A 267 -3.39 21.93 -12.15
C GLN A 267 -4.08 20.99 -11.17
N ARG A 268 -4.91 21.53 -10.28
CA ARG A 268 -5.74 20.77 -9.35
C ARG A 268 -6.74 19.89 -10.09
N ILE A 269 -7.47 20.47 -11.05
CA ILE A 269 -8.42 19.73 -11.87
C ILE A 269 -7.68 18.62 -12.62
N THR A 270 -6.59 18.95 -13.32
CA THR A 270 -5.77 17.97 -14.04
C THR A 270 -5.29 16.83 -13.14
N LEU A 271 -4.61 17.13 -12.04
CA LEU A 271 -4.08 16.10 -11.14
C LEU A 271 -5.20 15.26 -10.51
N GLY A 272 -6.29 15.88 -10.09
CA GLY A 272 -7.46 15.17 -9.56
C GLY A 272 -8.08 14.24 -10.60
N THR A 273 -8.29 14.70 -11.84
CA THR A 273 -8.83 13.86 -12.92
C THR A 273 -7.89 12.74 -13.33
N GLU A 274 -6.57 13.00 -13.40
CA GLU A 274 -5.56 11.97 -13.69
C GLU A 274 -5.54 10.91 -12.59
N THR A 275 -5.59 11.33 -11.33
CA THR A 275 -5.61 10.42 -10.17
C THR A 275 -6.87 9.55 -10.20
N LEU A 276 -8.02 10.14 -10.52
CA LEU A 276 -9.29 9.42 -10.64
C LEU A 276 -9.22 8.37 -11.75
N ALA A 277 -8.81 8.78 -12.96
CA ALA A 277 -8.70 7.88 -14.10
C ALA A 277 -7.70 6.74 -13.84
N TYR A 278 -6.54 7.06 -13.27
CA TYR A 278 -5.51 6.08 -12.93
C TYR A 278 -6.00 5.07 -11.87
N SER A 279 -6.68 5.55 -10.82
CA SER A 279 -7.19 4.68 -9.75
C SER A 279 -8.31 3.77 -10.24
N ILE A 280 -9.19 4.26 -11.12
CA ILE A 280 -10.23 3.43 -11.76
C ILE A 280 -9.59 2.38 -12.67
N ALA A 281 -8.63 2.77 -13.51
CA ALA A 281 -7.91 1.84 -14.37
C ALA A 281 -7.19 0.76 -13.56
N TRP A 282 -6.57 1.13 -12.43
CA TRP A 282 -5.92 0.18 -11.54
C TRP A 282 -6.93 -0.76 -10.86
N LEU A 283 -8.07 -0.25 -10.39
CA LEU A 283 -9.13 -1.09 -9.81
C LEU A 283 -9.63 -2.14 -10.80
N ILE A 284 -9.84 -1.75 -12.06
CA ILE A 284 -10.22 -2.66 -13.14
C ILE A 284 -9.10 -3.68 -13.38
N THR A 285 -7.84 -3.25 -13.41
CA THR A 285 -6.69 -4.14 -13.60
C THR A 285 -6.58 -5.17 -12.46
N ALA A 286 -6.74 -4.73 -11.21
CA ALA A 286 -6.76 -5.60 -10.04
C ALA A 286 -7.90 -6.62 -10.09
N PHE A 287 -9.10 -6.17 -10.49
CA PHE A 287 -10.24 -7.06 -10.74
C PHE A 287 -9.92 -8.11 -11.80
N LEU A 288 -9.42 -7.69 -12.96
CA LEU A 288 -9.08 -8.60 -14.06
C LEU A 288 -8.00 -9.61 -13.68
N MET A 289 -7.02 -9.19 -12.88
CA MET A 289 -5.97 -10.07 -12.36
C MET A 289 -6.55 -11.18 -11.49
N VAL A 290 -7.34 -10.83 -10.47
CA VAL A 290 -7.98 -11.83 -9.59
C VAL A 290 -8.95 -12.69 -10.40
N TYR A 291 -9.79 -12.08 -11.23
CA TYR A 291 -10.75 -12.80 -12.08
C TYR A 291 -10.05 -13.85 -12.97
N TYR A 292 -8.92 -13.48 -13.58
CA TYR A 292 -8.13 -14.39 -14.42
C TYR A 292 -7.60 -15.59 -13.63
N PHE A 293 -6.89 -15.34 -12.52
CA PHE A 293 -6.28 -16.42 -11.74
C PHE A 293 -7.31 -17.24 -10.96
N SER A 294 -8.40 -16.63 -10.53
CA SER A 294 -9.50 -17.31 -9.85
C SER A 294 -10.47 -18.00 -10.80
N HIS A 295 -10.31 -17.87 -12.12
CA HIS A 295 -11.30 -18.36 -13.10
C HIS A 295 -12.73 -17.84 -12.80
N GLY A 296 -12.82 -16.59 -12.32
CA GLY A 296 -14.08 -15.94 -11.94
C GLY A 296 -14.74 -16.44 -10.66
N THR A 297 -14.10 -17.31 -9.86
CA THR A 297 -14.68 -17.81 -8.60
C THR A 297 -14.57 -16.85 -7.42
N ILE A 298 -13.61 -15.92 -7.45
CA ILE A 298 -13.41 -14.93 -6.38
C ILE A 298 -13.98 -13.58 -6.80
N ASN A 299 -14.79 -13.00 -5.91
CA ASN A 299 -15.24 -11.63 -6.04
C ASN A 299 -14.33 -10.73 -5.20
N ILE A 300 -13.55 -9.83 -5.82
CA ILE A 300 -12.65 -8.93 -5.11
C ILE A 300 -13.36 -8.05 -4.07
N PHE A 301 -14.65 -7.77 -4.28
CA PHE A 301 -15.42 -7.02 -3.31
C PHE A 301 -15.68 -7.86 -2.05
N GLN A 302 -15.76 -9.20 -2.14
CA GLN A 302 -15.77 -10.11 -0.97
C GLN A 302 -14.55 -10.01 -0.09
N ASN A 303 -13.40 -9.72 -0.65
CA ASN A 303 -12.22 -9.49 0.17
C ASN A 303 -12.29 -8.12 0.87
N LEU A 304 -12.92 -7.12 0.23
CA LEU A 304 -13.28 -5.85 0.87
C LEU A 304 -14.31 -6.07 2.01
N TRP A 305 -15.22 -7.05 1.87
CA TRP A 305 -16.24 -7.47 2.85
C TRP A 305 -15.64 -8.15 4.11
N GLY A 306 -14.45 -8.74 4.02
CA GLY A 306 -13.72 -9.37 5.15
C GLY A 306 -12.64 -8.49 5.79
N SER A 307 -12.20 -7.42 5.11
CA SER A 307 -11.24 -6.45 5.64
C SER A 307 -11.90 -5.46 6.61
N ALA A 308 -11.14 -4.79 7.48
CA ALA A 308 -11.65 -3.75 8.40
C ALA A 308 -12.41 -2.58 7.72
N LEU A 309 -12.41 -2.52 6.38
CA LEU A 309 -13.15 -1.57 5.54
C LEU A 309 -14.58 -2.01 5.17
N ALA A 310 -15.03 -3.19 5.60
CA ALA A 310 -16.31 -3.78 5.21
C ALA A 310 -17.53 -2.90 5.55
N GLY A 311 -17.47 -2.18 6.68
CA GLY A 311 -18.62 -1.47 7.22
C GLY A 311 -19.36 -0.53 6.24
N PRO A 312 -18.70 0.48 5.63
CA PRO A 312 -19.39 1.50 4.80
C PRO A 312 -19.92 0.96 3.47
N LEU A 313 -19.22 0.00 2.87
CA LEU A 313 -19.56 -0.53 1.55
C LEU A 313 -20.67 -1.59 1.61
N ILE A 314 -20.97 -2.12 2.81
CA ILE A 314 -22.02 -3.12 3.03
C ILE A 314 -23.42 -2.70 2.58
N GLY A 315 -23.79 -1.43 2.77
CA GLY A 315 -25.11 -0.93 2.39
C GLY A 315 -25.23 -0.60 0.89
N MET A 316 -24.13 -0.17 0.27
CA MET A 316 -24.16 0.32 -1.12
C MET A 316 -24.08 -0.82 -2.13
N SER A 317 -23.22 -1.81 -1.89
CA SER A 317 -23.06 -2.91 -2.85
C SER A 317 -24.21 -3.91 -2.83
N ASN A 318 -24.82 -4.22 -1.68
CA ASN A 318 -25.98 -5.13 -1.68
C ASN A 318 -27.15 -4.57 -2.50
N THR A 319 -27.24 -3.24 -2.63
CA THR A 319 -28.24 -2.57 -3.46
C THR A 319 -27.81 -2.54 -4.94
N ILE A 320 -26.55 -2.24 -5.23
CA ILE A 320 -26.01 -2.17 -6.61
C ILE A 320 -25.87 -3.58 -7.23
N ALA A 321 -25.38 -4.56 -6.49
CA ALA A 321 -25.27 -5.95 -6.91
C ALA A 321 -26.66 -6.55 -7.13
N LYS A 322 -27.64 -6.30 -6.25
CA LYS A 322 -29.03 -6.71 -6.50
C LYS A 322 -29.61 -6.03 -7.74
N ALA A 323 -29.38 -4.73 -7.94
CA ALA A 323 -29.86 -4.01 -9.13
C ALA A 323 -29.24 -4.54 -10.43
N LEU A 324 -27.93 -4.80 -10.45
CA LEU A 324 -27.23 -5.32 -11.62
C LEU A 324 -27.57 -6.78 -11.92
N PHE A 325 -27.74 -7.63 -10.89
CA PHE A 325 -28.21 -9.00 -11.08
C PHE A 325 -29.69 -9.06 -11.54
N HIS A 326 -30.55 -8.16 -11.07
CA HIS A 326 -31.95 -8.07 -11.53
C HIS A 326 -32.05 -7.59 -12.99
N LEU A 327 -31.18 -6.65 -13.40
CA LEU A 327 -31.07 -6.19 -14.79
C LEU A 327 -30.52 -7.29 -15.72
N ALA A 328 -29.50 -8.03 -15.29
CA ALA A 328 -28.91 -9.12 -16.06
C ALA A 328 -29.84 -10.35 -16.15
N SER A 329 -30.64 -10.63 -15.11
CA SER A 329 -31.62 -11.71 -15.14
C SER A 329 -32.83 -11.38 -16.02
N GLN A 330 -33.29 -10.12 -16.03
CA GLN A 330 -34.39 -9.69 -16.92
C GLN A 330 -33.98 -9.66 -18.40
N ALA A 331 -32.73 -9.28 -18.70
CA ALA A 331 -32.21 -9.29 -20.08
C ALA A 331 -32.07 -10.70 -20.68
N LYS A 332 -32.01 -11.75 -19.85
CA LYS A 332 -31.82 -13.13 -20.30
C LYS A 332 -33.13 -13.91 -20.46
N THR A 333 -34.26 -13.41 -19.95
CA THR A 333 -35.47 -14.24 -19.85
C THR A 333 -36.75 -13.74 -20.51
N ASN A 334 -36.92 -12.53 -21.06
CA ASN A 334 -38.22 -12.22 -21.71
C ASN A 334 -38.17 -11.24 -22.90
N ASN A 335 -38.85 -11.66 -23.97
CA ASN A 335 -39.13 -10.93 -25.22
C ASN A 335 -40.27 -9.89 -25.09
N THR A 336 -40.66 -9.49 -23.88
CA THR A 336 -41.69 -8.46 -23.66
C THR A 336 -41.44 -7.77 -22.31
N ILE A 337 -41.17 -6.47 -22.34
CA ILE A 337 -41.01 -5.64 -21.15
C ILE A 337 -42.39 -5.08 -20.79
N ASP A 338 -42.90 -5.44 -19.61
CA ASP A 338 -44.04 -4.77 -18.97
C ASP A 338 -43.54 -3.85 -17.85
N LEU A 339 -44.03 -2.60 -17.84
CA LEU A 339 -43.42 -1.42 -17.21
C LEU A 339 -44.29 -0.88 -16.05
N GLN A 340 -44.77 -1.73 -15.13
CA GLN A 340 -45.79 -1.32 -14.15
C GLN A 340 -45.50 -1.58 -12.65
N THR A 341 -44.25 -1.57 -12.19
CA THR A 341 -43.98 -1.40 -10.74
C THR A 341 -42.96 -0.29 -10.49
N PRO A 342 -43.37 0.88 -9.94
CA PRO A 342 -42.42 1.94 -9.60
C PRO A 342 -41.61 1.53 -8.39
N ILE A 343 -40.28 1.50 -8.54
CA ILE A 343 -39.33 1.38 -7.43
C ILE A 343 -39.52 2.62 -6.55
N ASN A 344 -40.06 2.45 -5.34
CA ASN A 344 -40.28 3.55 -4.40
C ASN A 344 -38.93 3.98 -3.79
N ALA A 345 -38.25 4.89 -4.49
CA ALA A 345 -36.92 5.41 -4.18
C ALA A 345 -36.79 5.96 -2.74
N THR A 346 -37.89 6.41 -2.15
CA THR A 346 -37.96 6.95 -0.78
C THR A 346 -37.66 5.88 0.27
N ASN A 347 -38.19 4.66 0.11
CA ASN A 347 -37.96 3.57 1.07
C ASN A 347 -36.54 3.01 0.96
N VAL A 348 -35.97 3.02 -0.25
CA VAL A 348 -34.56 2.70 -0.48
C VAL A 348 -33.65 3.75 0.16
N ALA A 349 -33.96 5.03 0.02
CA ALA A 349 -33.21 6.14 0.60
C ALA A 349 -33.24 6.14 2.14
N ILE A 350 -34.41 5.90 2.76
CA ILE A 350 -34.56 5.83 4.22
C ILE A 350 -33.82 4.62 4.80
N THR A 351 -33.89 3.47 4.13
CA THR A 351 -33.17 2.25 4.55
C THR A 351 -31.65 2.42 4.37
N LEU A 352 -31.21 3.14 3.33
CA LEU A 352 -29.81 3.51 3.12
C LEU A 352 -29.32 4.46 4.23
N MET A 353 -30.12 5.48 4.56
CA MET A 353 -29.80 6.49 5.57
C MET A 353 -29.73 5.89 6.99
N ASN A 354 -30.64 4.98 7.33
CA ASN A 354 -30.63 4.30 8.62
C ASN A 354 -29.44 3.33 8.76
N ASN A 355 -29.09 2.56 7.71
CA ASN A 355 -27.91 1.69 7.74
C ASN A 355 -26.57 2.44 7.77
N VAL A 356 -26.53 3.63 7.15
CA VAL A 356 -25.38 4.56 7.23
C VAL A 356 -25.24 5.12 8.65
N MET A 357 -26.34 5.51 9.29
CA MET A 357 -26.38 6.06 10.66
C MET A 357 -25.99 5.04 11.74
N THR A 358 -26.53 3.81 11.70
CA THR A 358 -26.24 2.78 12.72
C THR A 358 -24.82 2.24 12.60
N GLY A 359 -24.24 2.23 11.40
CA GLY A 359 -22.85 1.88 11.17
C GLY A 359 -21.85 3.00 11.47
N PHE A 360 -22.31 4.24 11.62
CA PHE A 360 -21.48 5.44 11.63
C PHE A 360 -20.46 5.45 12.79
N ASN A 361 -20.79 4.93 13.97
CA ASN A 361 -19.90 5.02 15.15
C ASN A 361 -18.62 4.17 15.06
N THR A 362 -18.68 2.94 14.54
CA THR A 362 -17.50 2.06 14.37
C THR A 362 -16.77 2.34 13.05
N LYS A 363 -17.49 2.84 12.04
CA LYS A 363 -17.00 3.08 10.68
C LYS A 363 -16.33 4.45 10.52
N VAL A 364 -16.80 5.45 11.26
CA VAL A 364 -16.08 6.72 11.43
C VAL A 364 -14.73 6.42 12.06
N GLN A 365 -14.59 5.53 13.05
CA GLN A 365 -13.27 5.20 13.59
C GLN A 365 -12.31 4.63 12.54
N THR A 366 -12.69 3.64 11.72
CA THR A 366 -11.76 3.08 10.72
C THR A 366 -11.47 4.02 9.55
N VAL A 367 -12.46 4.76 9.06
CA VAL A 367 -12.26 5.80 8.03
C VAL A 367 -11.48 6.98 8.62
N VAL A 368 -11.75 7.42 9.85
CA VAL A 368 -10.96 8.40 10.60
C VAL A 368 -9.58 7.86 10.90
N LEU A 369 -9.38 6.55 11.05
CA LEU A 369 -8.08 5.94 11.33
C LEU A 369 -7.23 5.79 10.05
N LEU A 370 -7.84 5.45 8.91
CA LEU A 370 -7.19 5.40 7.59
C LEU A 370 -7.02 6.77 6.95
N MET A 371 -8.00 7.65 7.16
CA MET A 371 -7.91 9.07 6.88
C MET A 371 -7.24 9.80 8.04
N ALA A 372 -6.75 9.15 9.09
CA ALA A 372 -6.07 9.86 10.18
C ALA A 372 -4.87 10.64 9.67
N PRO A 373 -4.08 10.16 8.70
CA PRO A 373 -3.09 11.01 8.04
C PRO A 373 -3.71 12.24 7.37
N LEU A 374 -4.88 12.12 6.73
CA LEU A 374 -5.63 13.24 6.12
C LEU A 374 -6.23 14.19 7.17
N LEU A 375 -6.84 13.67 8.23
CA LEU A 375 -7.42 14.42 9.34
C LEU A 375 -6.34 15.08 10.19
N PHE A 376 -5.24 14.37 10.45
CA PHE A 376 -4.05 14.92 11.09
C PHE A 376 -3.48 16.08 10.26
N LEU A 377 -3.37 15.95 8.94
CA LEU A 377 -2.89 17.02 8.08
C LEU A 377 -3.87 18.20 8.00
N ASN A 378 -5.18 17.93 7.95
CA ASN A 378 -6.22 18.97 7.92
C ASN A 378 -6.41 19.68 9.28
N LEU A 379 -6.09 19.02 10.40
CA LEU A 379 -6.05 19.61 11.76
C LEU A 379 -4.73 20.32 12.05
N ALA A 380 -3.65 19.93 11.37
CA ALA A 380 -2.32 20.54 11.46
C ALA A 380 -2.15 21.78 10.56
N GLU A 381 -2.99 21.93 9.53
CA GLU A 381 -3.06 23.15 8.74
C GLU A 381 -3.51 24.32 9.64
N PRO A 382 -2.83 25.49 9.60
CA PRO A 382 -3.36 26.70 10.18
C PRO A 382 -4.73 26.97 9.54
N GLN A 383 -5.78 26.83 10.33
CA GLN A 383 -7.12 27.25 9.93
C GLN A 383 -7.04 28.78 9.80
N ASN A 384 -6.91 29.29 8.57
CA ASN A 384 -7.12 30.71 8.32
C ASN A 384 -8.57 31.02 8.66
N LEU A 385 -8.80 31.56 9.86
CA LEU A 385 -10.02 32.30 10.21
C LEU A 385 -10.06 33.62 9.45
#